data_AF-A0A3D8PV44-F1
#
_entry.id   AF-A0A3D8PV44-F1
#
_cell.length_a   1.000
_cell.length_b   1.000
_cell.length_c   1.000
_cell.angle_alpha   90.00
_cell.angle_beta   90.00
_cell.angle_gamma   90.00
#
_symmetry.space_group_name_H-M   'P 1'
#
loop_
_entity.id
_entity.type
_entity.pdbx_description
1 polymer ?
#
loop_
_entity_poly.entity_id
_entity_poly.type
_entity_poly.pdbx_seq_one_letter_code
_entity_poly.pdbx_strand_id
1 'polypeptide(L)'
;MIKDFYTPYYEVTPLTMAIIAEKNQMGDPITRVLEEGVEYFVDFPPSKVIDYACKFFGSSLRGRQEGTLDICGITHKAPISVDPISGMYFFPTTSPKNLKCSWIAHSHIDQIKKTGENDTEFIFKNGKRIILRVSYGSMLNQLQRTAQYRFLLDNRIKYLQQQKAGMVAEPSQLAPE
;
A
#
# COMPACT_ATOMS: atom_id res chain seq x y z
N MET A 1 8.97 18.66 -26.26
CA MET A 1 7.79 19.38 -25.72
C MET A 1 7.63 18.94 -24.28
N ILE A 2 8.22 19.72 -23.37
CA ILE A 2 8.20 19.50 -21.93
C ILE A 2 6.79 19.88 -21.47
N LYS A 3 6.03 18.91 -20.94
CA LYS A 3 4.77 19.22 -20.27
C LYS A 3 5.13 19.78 -18.90
N ASP A 4 4.80 21.05 -18.70
CA ASP A 4 4.92 21.73 -17.42
C ASP A 4 4.13 21.02 -16.31
N PHE A 5 4.90 20.35 -15.46
CA PHE A 5 4.86 20.17 -13.99
C PHE A 5 3.79 20.93 -13.16
N TYR A 6 2.51 20.81 -13.50
CA TYR A 6 1.40 21.06 -12.57
C TYR A 6 0.74 19.76 -12.15
N THR A 7 1.46 18.90 -11.42
CA THR A 7 0.82 17.90 -10.55
C THR A 7 0.71 18.52 -9.17
N PRO A 8 -0.49 18.66 -8.57
CA PRO A 8 -0.56 18.75 -7.13
C PRO A 8 0.00 17.43 -6.60
N TYR A 9 1.24 17.44 -6.14
CA TYR A 9 1.99 16.27 -5.71
C TYR A 9 1.36 15.72 -4.44
N TYR A 10 0.41 14.80 -4.58
CA TYR A 10 -0.08 13.97 -3.49
C TYR A 10 0.70 12.66 -3.52
N GLU A 11 1.97 12.75 -3.13
CA GLU A 11 2.89 11.62 -3.17
C GLU A 11 2.57 10.69 -1.99
N VAL A 12 2.24 9.43 -2.30
CA VAL A 12 2.23 8.38 -1.28
C VAL A 12 3.67 7.98 -1.07
N THR A 13 4.17 8.19 0.14
CA THR A 13 5.57 7.98 0.50
C THR A 13 5.71 6.78 1.43
N PRO A 14 6.95 6.33 1.73
CA PRO A 14 7.17 5.36 2.79
C PRO A 14 6.71 5.82 4.18
N LEU A 15 6.47 7.12 4.39
CA LEU A 15 5.95 7.69 5.65
C LEU A 15 4.42 7.68 5.72
N THR A 16 3.73 7.41 4.61
CA THR A 16 2.27 7.37 4.58
C THR A 16 1.76 6.15 5.35
N MET A 17 1.00 6.39 6.41
CA MET A 17 0.41 5.36 7.28
C MET A 17 -1.00 4.98 6.83
N ALA A 18 -1.80 5.94 6.37
CA ALA A 18 -3.15 5.70 5.91
C ALA A 18 -3.63 6.72 4.86
N ILE A 19 -4.50 6.26 3.98
CA ILE A 19 -5.20 7.04 2.95
C ILE A 19 -6.69 6.84 3.22
N ILE A 20 -7.33 7.82 3.84
CA ILE A 20 -8.66 7.67 4.45
C ILE A 20 -9.72 8.36 3.60
N ALA A 21 -10.81 7.65 3.34
CA ALA A 21 -11.96 8.20 2.62
C ALA A 21 -12.73 9.19 3.50
N GLU A 22 -12.84 10.43 3.05
CA GLU A 22 -13.61 11.48 3.71
C GLU A 22 -14.51 12.23 2.72
N LYS A 23 -15.27 13.18 3.24
CA LYS A 23 -16.09 14.09 2.43
C LYS A 23 -15.79 15.53 2.82
N ASN A 24 -15.70 16.41 1.83
CA ASN A 24 -15.60 17.85 2.10
C ASN A 24 -16.94 18.40 2.61
N GLN A 25 -16.97 19.72 2.89
CA GLN A 25 -18.18 20.41 3.34
C GLN A 25 -19.34 20.35 2.32
N MET A 26 -19.03 20.20 1.04
CA MET A 26 -20.01 20.07 -0.04
C MET A 26 -20.50 18.62 -0.24
N GLY A 27 -19.91 17.65 0.47
CA GLY A 27 -20.23 16.23 0.38
C GLY A 27 -19.44 15.46 -0.69
N ASP A 28 -18.52 16.11 -1.40
CA ASP A 28 -17.67 15.48 -2.41
C ASP A 28 -16.62 14.58 -1.76
N PRO A 29 -16.26 13.45 -2.40
CA PRO A 29 -15.28 12.53 -1.86
C PRO A 29 -13.87 13.15 -1.91
N ILE A 30 -13.28 13.29 -0.74
CA ILE A 30 -11.88 13.72 -0.57
C ILE A 30 -11.10 12.61 0.15
N THR A 31 -9.79 12.78 0.19
CA THR A 31 -8.90 11.87 0.91
C THR A 31 -8.16 12.60 2.00
N ARG A 32 -8.21 12.08 3.22
CA ARG A 32 -7.27 12.46 4.28
C ARG A 32 -6.07 11.54 4.22
N VAL A 33 -4.89 12.09 3.94
CA VAL A 33 -3.62 11.36 3.97
C VAL A 33 -2.98 11.57 5.33
N LEU A 34 -2.66 10.45 6.00
CA LEU A 34 -2.01 10.44 7.30
C LEU A 34 -0.59 9.91 7.14
N GLU A 35 0.39 10.77 7.36
CA GLU A 35 1.81 10.43 7.42
C GLU A 35 2.34 10.46 8.86
N GLU A 36 3.55 9.93 9.06
CA GLU A 36 4.19 9.89 10.38
C GLU A 36 4.23 11.27 11.06
N GLY A 37 4.63 12.32 10.33
CA GLY A 37 4.79 13.68 10.88
C GLY A 37 3.65 14.64 10.55
N VAL A 38 2.91 14.42 9.46
CA VAL A 38 1.92 15.37 8.93
C VAL A 38 0.62 14.67 8.55
N GLU A 39 -0.47 15.41 8.56
CA GLU A 39 -1.73 15.01 7.93
C GLU A 39 -2.21 16.14 7.03
N TYR A 40 -2.81 15.77 5.90
CA TYR A 40 -3.34 16.72 4.93
C TYR A 40 -4.50 16.13 4.14
N PHE A 41 -5.25 17.00 3.45
CA PHE A 41 -6.39 16.63 2.63
C PHE A 41 -6.07 16.78 1.16
N VAL A 42 -6.72 15.92 0.36
CA VAL A 42 -6.54 15.82 -1.09
C VAL A 42 -7.91 15.77 -1.75
N ASP A 43 -8.13 16.63 -2.74
CA ASP A 43 -9.40 16.74 -3.48
C ASP A 43 -9.58 15.62 -4.53
N PHE A 44 -9.21 14.40 -4.16
CA PHE A 44 -9.38 13.18 -4.96
C PHE A 44 -9.88 12.04 -4.06
N PRO A 45 -10.65 11.08 -4.59
CA PRO A 45 -11.04 9.89 -3.83
C PRO A 45 -9.83 8.96 -3.59
N PRO A 46 -9.83 8.16 -2.51
CA PRO A 46 -8.67 7.32 -2.15
C PRO A 46 -8.23 6.35 -3.24
N SER A 47 -9.17 5.85 -4.04
CA SER A 47 -8.88 4.96 -5.18
C SER A 47 -8.06 5.64 -6.27
N LYS A 48 -8.20 6.96 -6.45
CA LYS A 48 -7.39 7.75 -7.38
C LYS A 48 -6.01 8.03 -6.78
N VAL A 49 -5.95 8.42 -5.51
CA VAL A 49 -4.68 8.67 -4.81
C VAL A 49 -3.77 7.45 -4.87
N ILE A 50 -4.29 6.27 -4.52
CA ILE A 50 -3.49 5.03 -4.57
C ILE A 50 -3.13 4.60 -6.00
N ASP A 51 -4.01 4.82 -6.98
CA ASP A 51 -3.70 4.51 -8.40
C ASP A 51 -2.63 5.44 -8.97
N TYR A 52 -2.64 6.72 -8.58
CA TYR A 52 -1.56 7.65 -8.91
C TYR A 52 -0.23 7.21 -8.28
N ALA A 53 -0.25 6.76 -7.02
CA ALA A 53 0.93 6.21 -6.36
C ALA A 53 1.48 4.98 -7.12
N CYS A 54 0.61 4.03 -7.50
CA CYS A 54 1.03 2.90 -8.32
C CYS A 54 1.67 3.36 -9.64
N LYS A 55 1.04 4.33 -10.32
CA LYS A 55 1.48 4.83 -11.64
C LYS A 55 2.82 5.55 -11.57
N PHE A 56 3.07 6.25 -10.48
CA PHE A 56 4.37 6.86 -10.22
C PHE A 56 5.49 5.80 -10.25
N PHE A 57 5.25 4.62 -9.67
CA PHE A 57 6.16 3.46 -9.73
C PHE A 57 5.90 2.55 -10.94
N GLY A 58 5.35 3.09 -12.03
CA GLY A 58 5.27 2.42 -13.33
C GLY A 58 4.22 1.31 -13.47
N SER A 59 3.20 1.25 -12.59
CA SER A 59 2.14 0.24 -12.69
C SER A 59 0.76 0.81 -12.38
N SER A 60 -0.31 0.19 -12.85
CA SER A 60 -1.67 0.60 -12.45
C SER A 60 -2.09 -0.08 -11.15
N LEU A 61 -3.05 0.50 -10.43
CA LEU A 61 -3.68 -0.19 -9.29
C LEU A 61 -4.21 -1.58 -9.70
N ARG A 62 -4.83 -1.68 -10.87
CA ARG A 62 -5.34 -2.94 -11.42
C ARG A 62 -4.22 -3.97 -11.62
N GLY A 63 -3.11 -3.56 -12.26
CA GLY A 63 -1.96 -4.44 -12.48
C GLY A 63 -1.34 -4.94 -11.18
N ARG A 64 -1.29 -4.10 -10.14
CA ARG A 64 -0.83 -4.53 -8.80
C ARG A 64 -1.79 -5.54 -8.16
N GLN A 65 -3.10 -5.37 -8.33
CA GLN A 65 -4.11 -6.31 -7.85
C GLN A 65 -4.05 -7.66 -8.59
N GLU A 66 -3.83 -7.65 -9.90
CA GLU A 66 -3.58 -8.84 -10.72
C GLU A 66 -2.31 -9.57 -10.22
N GLY A 67 -1.21 -8.84 -9.96
CA GLY A 67 -0.01 -9.43 -9.40
C GLY A 67 -0.23 -10.08 -8.01
N THR A 68 -1.08 -9.49 -7.17
CA THR A 68 -1.46 -10.12 -5.89
C THR A 68 -2.21 -11.44 -6.07
N LEU A 69 -3.11 -11.51 -7.06
CA LEU A 69 -3.79 -12.74 -7.44
C LEU A 69 -2.77 -13.81 -7.87
N ASP A 70 -1.82 -13.46 -8.72
CA ASP A 70 -0.79 -14.38 -9.22
C ASP A 70 0.18 -14.86 -8.13
N ILE A 71 0.39 -14.05 -7.10
CA ILE A 71 1.33 -14.36 -6.01
C ILE A 71 0.69 -15.29 -4.97
N CYS A 72 -0.57 -15.05 -4.59
CA CYS A 72 -1.17 -15.70 -3.42
C CYS A 72 -2.66 -16.03 -3.56
N GLY A 73 -3.23 -15.97 -4.77
CA GLY A 73 -4.62 -16.37 -5.03
C GLY A 73 -5.68 -15.41 -4.48
N ILE A 74 -5.28 -14.22 -4.03
CA ILE A 74 -6.19 -13.26 -3.39
C ILE A 74 -6.95 -12.46 -4.46
N THR A 75 -8.26 -12.66 -4.55
CA THR A 75 -9.14 -11.98 -5.51
C THR A 75 -9.87 -10.77 -4.92
N HIS A 76 -10.48 -10.94 -3.74
CA HIS A 76 -11.32 -9.91 -3.13
C HIS A 76 -10.53 -9.03 -2.16
N LYS A 77 -10.70 -7.71 -2.26
CA LYS A 77 -10.02 -6.72 -1.40
C LYS A 77 -8.50 -6.97 -1.39
N ALA A 78 -7.93 -7.16 -2.57
CA ALA A 78 -6.54 -7.54 -2.69
C ALA A 78 -5.61 -6.46 -2.11
N PRO A 79 -4.64 -6.83 -1.26
CA PRO A 79 -3.55 -5.93 -0.91
C PRO A 79 -2.70 -5.63 -2.15
N ILE A 80 -1.91 -4.57 -2.07
CA ILE A 80 -1.01 -4.16 -3.14
C ILE A 80 0.36 -3.79 -2.56
N SER A 81 1.39 -3.95 -3.39
CA SER A 81 2.70 -3.32 -3.19
C SER A 81 2.80 -2.12 -4.12
N VAL A 82 2.88 -0.91 -3.55
CA VAL A 82 3.18 0.31 -4.33
C VAL A 82 4.65 0.29 -4.70
N ASP A 83 5.50 0.16 -3.68
CA ASP A 83 6.92 -0.12 -3.80
C ASP A 83 7.35 -1.13 -2.73
N PRO A 84 7.66 -2.38 -3.09
CA PRO A 84 8.09 -3.39 -2.13
C PRO A 84 9.46 -3.06 -1.51
N ILE A 85 10.34 -2.33 -2.21
CA ILE A 85 11.70 -2.02 -1.72
C ILE A 85 11.61 -1.09 -0.52
N SER A 86 10.79 -0.04 -0.60
CA SER A 86 10.53 0.88 0.51
C SER A 86 9.49 0.36 1.51
N GLY A 87 9.05 -0.90 1.38
CA GLY A 87 8.08 -1.50 2.29
C GLY A 87 6.67 -0.91 2.17
N MET A 88 6.32 -0.30 1.05
CA MET A 88 5.02 0.34 0.82
C MET A 88 3.96 -0.69 0.41
N TYR A 89 3.44 -1.40 1.41
CA TYR A 89 2.36 -2.38 1.29
C TYR A 89 1.06 -1.83 1.86
N PHE A 90 0.01 -1.78 1.04
CA PHE A 90 -1.29 -1.24 1.42
C PHE A 90 -2.37 -2.29 1.27
N PHE A 91 -3.37 -2.24 2.14
CA PHE A 91 -4.59 -3.03 1.98
C PHE A 91 -5.85 -2.18 2.10
N PRO A 92 -6.89 -2.52 1.32
CA PRO A 92 -8.14 -1.77 1.34
C PRO A 92 -9.01 -2.19 2.53
N THR A 93 -9.70 -1.24 3.15
CA THR A 93 -10.63 -1.50 4.25
C THR A 93 -11.98 -2.06 3.78
N THR A 94 -12.38 -1.75 2.55
CA THR A 94 -13.56 -2.33 1.88
C THR A 94 -13.22 -2.66 0.43
N SER A 95 -14.21 -2.82 -0.45
CA SER A 95 -13.92 -2.97 -1.88
C SER A 95 -13.27 -1.69 -2.42
N PRO A 96 -12.18 -1.76 -3.20
CA PRO A 96 -11.57 -0.58 -3.84
C PRO A 96 -12.52 0.26 -4.71
N LYS A 97 -13.64 -0.33 -5.16
CA LYS A 97 -14.70 0.35 -5.91
C LYS A 97 -15.65 1.16 -5.01
N ASN A 98 -15.63 0.94 -3.70
CA ASN A 98 -16.45 1.64 -2.73
C ASN A 98 -15.83 3.01 -2.40
N LEU A 99 -16.63 4.07 -2.46
CA LEU A 99 -16.18 5.43 -2.14
C LEU A 99 -15.71 5.61 -0.69
N LYS A 100 -16.17 4.74 0.23
CA LYS A 100 -15.72 4.72 1.64
C LYS A 100 -14.46 3.88 1.85
N CYS A 101 -13.87 3.32 0.79
CA CYS A 101 -12.68 2.50 0.91
C CYS A 101 -11.48 3.35 1.28
N SER A 102 -10.89 3.03 2.42
CA SER A 102 -9.60 3.58 2.86
C SER A 102 -8.51 2.55 2.61
N TRP A 103 -7.26 2.98 2.59
CA TRP A 103 -6.09 2.12 2.45
C TRP A 103 -5.16 2.31 3.64
N ILE A 104 -4.75 1.22 4.27
CA ILE A 104 -3.86 1.26 5.43
C ILE A 104 -2.52 0.65 5.05
N ALA A 105 -1.44 1.32 5.43
CA ALA A 105 -0.09 0.82 5.23
C ALA A 105 0.21 -0.27 6.25
N HIS A 106 0.41 -1.49 5.78
CA HIS A 106 0.73 -2.64 6.63
C HIS A 106 2.01 -2.43 7.45
N SER A 107 3.03 -1.79 6.87
CA SER A 107 4.33 -1.57 7.52
C SER A 107 4.27 -0.70 8.77
N HIS A 108 3.24 0.14 8.89
CA HIS A 108 3.09 1.12 9.95
C HIS A 108 2.22 0.66 11.11
N ILE A 109 1.47 -0.43 10.94
CA ILE A 109 0.60 -0.97 11.99
C ILE A 109 1.44 -1.60 13.09
N ASP A 110 1.13 -1.21 14.33
CA ASP A 110 1.59 -1.88 15.55
C ASP A 110 0.55 -2.92 15.97
N GLN A 111 -0.71 -2.50 16.13
CA GLN A 111 -1.81 -3.36 16.55
C GLN A 111 -3.15 -2.82 16.04
N ILE A 112 -4.16 -3.69 16.02
CA ILE A 112 -5.56 -3.30 15.77
C ILE A 112 -6.42 -3.76 16.96
N LYS A 113 -7.45 -2.99 17.30
CA LYS A 113 -8.36 -3.28 18.41
C LYS A 113 -9.81 -3.13 17.98
N LYS A 114 -10.70 -3.92 18.61
CA LYS A 114 -12.15 -3.73 18.50
C LYS A 114 -12.60 -2.71 19.54
N THR A 115 -13.23 -1.62 19.10
CA THR A 115 -13.71 -0.55 19.99
C THR A 115 -15.23 -0.40 20.01
N GLY A 116 -15.93 -1.03 19.05
CA GLY A 116 -17.41 -1.06 18.97
C GLY A 116 -17.90 -2.29 18.20
N GLU A 117 -19.20 -2.36 17.89
CA GLU A 117 -19.75 -3.49 17.12
C GLU A 117 -19.16 -3.58 15.71
N ASN A 118 -18.96 -2.44 15.05
CA ASN A 118 -18.45 -2.35 13.68
C ASN A 118 -17.36 -1.28 13.53
N ASP A 119 -16.60 -1.06 14.59
CA ASP A 119 -15.49 -0.10 14.63
C ASP A 119 -14.19 -0.82 14.96
N THR A 120 -13.15 -0.46 14.22
CA THR A 120 -11.77 -0.95 14.42
C THR A 120 -10.86 0.23 14.66
N GLU A 121 -10.12 0.19 15.76
CA GLU A 121 -9.01 1.10 16.03
C GLU A 121 -7.73 0.51 15.44
N PHE A 122 -7.02 1.31 14.64
CA PHE A 122 -5.68 1.04 14.17
C PHE A 122 -4.71 1.87 14.99
N ILE A 123 -3.73 1.20 15.59
CA ILE A 123 -2.66 1.83 16.35
C ILE A 123 -1.38 1.65 15.53
N PHE A 124 -0.73 2.77 15.21
CA PHE A 124 0.49 2.79 14.43
C PHE A 124 1.72 2.75 15.34
N LYS A 125 2.87 2.38 14.78
CA LYS A 125 4.15 2.25 15.49
C LYS A 125 4.64 3.54 16.14
N ASN A 126 4.24 4.70 15.61
CA ASN A 126 4.52 6.01 16.21
C ASN A 126 3.53 6.41 17.32
N GLY A 127 2.62 5.52 17.71
CA GLY A 127 1.61 5.77 18.75
C GLY A 127 0.36 6.50 18.26
N LYS A 128 0.31 7.02 17.01
CA LYS A 128 -0.90 7.61 16.44
C LYS A 128 -1.99 6.54 16.29
N ARG A 129 -3.24 6.98 16.33
CA ARG A 129 -4.41 6.09 16.27
C ARG A 129 -5.47 6.64 15.35
N ILE A 130 -6.16 5.76 14.64
CA ILE A 130 -7.37 6.09 13.88
C ILE A 130 -8.45 5.05 14.18
N ILE A 131 -9.71 5.47 14.14
CA ILE A 131 -10.86 4.58 14.26
C ILE A 131 -11.62 4.64 12.94
N LEU A 132 -11.87 3.47 12.35
CA LEU A 132 -12.65 3.34 11.12
C LEU A 132 -13.86 2.43 11.36
N ARG A 133 -15.00 2.80 10.76
CA ARG A 133 -16.26 2.05 10.82
C ARG A 133 -16.24 0.83 9.90
N VAL A 134 -15.42 -0.14 10.29
CA VAL A 134 -15.24 -1.44 9.64
C VAL A 134 -15.11 -2.54 10.68
N SER A 135 -15.55 -3.75 10.31
CA SER A 135 -15.49 -4.92 11.17
C SER A 135 -14.04 -5.31 11.50
N TYR A 136 -13.77 -5.49 12.81
CA TYR A 136 -12.49 -5.97 13.31
C TYR A 136 -12.06 -7.28 12.66
N GLY A 137 -12.97 -8.26 12.54
CA GLY A 137 -12.65 -9.55 11.92
C GLY A 137 -12.26 -9.41 10.45
N SER A 138 -12.91 -8.51 9.71
CA SER A 138 -12.49 -8.21 8.34
C SER A 138 -11.12 -7.54 8.30
N MET A 139 -10.79 -6.65 9.23
CA MET A 139 -9.51 -5.92 9.21
C MET A 139 -8.36 -6.81 9.65
N LEU A 140 -8.59 -7.70 10.61
CA LEU A 140 -7.63 -8.73 11.00
C LEU A 140 -7.30 -9.66 9.83
N ASN A 141 -8.32 -10.11 9.08
CA ASN A 141 -8.11 -10.91 7.88
C ASN A 141 -7.32 -10.14 6.81
N GLN A 142 -7.64 -8.85 6.58
CA GLN A 142 -6.88 -8.04 5.63
C GLN A 142 -5.41 -7.86 6.05
N LEU A 143 -5.16 -7.64 7.35
CA LEU A 143 -3.81 -7.53 7.91
C LEU A 143 -3.01 -8.82 7.67
N GLN A 144 -3.57 -9.98 8.04
CA GLN A 144 -2.93 -11.28 7.86
C GLN A 144 -2.66 -11.63 6.40
N ARG A 145 -3.66 -11.42 5.52
CA ARG A 145 -3.52 -11.62 4.08
C ARG A 145 -2.42 -10.75 3.47
N THR A 146 -2.28 -9.53 3.96
CA THR A 146 -1.22 -8.62 3.51
C THR A 146 0.14 -9.05 4.00
N ALA A 147 0.24 -9.56 5.24
CA ALA A 147 1.47 -10.14 5.77
C ALA A 147 1.94 -11.33 4.92
N GLN A 148 1.02 -12.24 4.56
CA GLN A 148 1.29 -13.38 3.68
C GLN A 148 1.76 -12.92 2.29
N TYR A 149 1.01 -12.00 1.66
CA TYR A 149 1.36 -11.43 0.36
C TYR A 149 2.76 -10.81 0.36
N ARG A 150 3.04 -9.97 1.37
CA ARG A 150 4.35 -9.34 1.57
C ARG A 150 5.47 -10.36 1.71
N PHE A 151 5.30 -11.35 2.58
CA PHE A 151 6.30 -12.41 2.76
C PHE A 151 6.62 -13.14 1.46
N LEU A 152 5.60 -13.53 0.70
CA LEU A 152 5.77 -14.24 -0.58
C LEU A 152 6.46 -13.37 -1.63
N LEU A 153 6.07 -12.09 -1.74
CA LEU A 153 6.69 -11.17 -2.69
C LEU A 153 8.14 -10.87 -2.31
N ASP A 154 8.41 -10.58 -1.04
CA ASP A 154 9.76 -10.31 -0.54
C ASP A 154 10.70 -11.50 -0.78
N ASN A 155 10.22 -12.74 -0.63
CA ASN A 155 11.00 -13.93 -0.94
C ASN A 155 11.34 -14.05 -2.43
N ARG A 156 10.39 -13.75 -3.33
CA ARG A 156 10.65 -13.73 -4.79
C ARG A 156 11.72 -12.69 -5.13
N ILE A 157 11.64 -11.50 -4.54
CA ILE A 157 12.61 -10.42 -4.76
C ILE A 157 14.00 -10.81 -4.24
N LYS A 158 14.10 -11.35 -3.02
CA LYS A 158 15.36 -11.80 -2.43
C LYS A 158 16.03 -12.90 -3.25
N TYR A 159 15.25 -13.86 -3.74
CA TYR A 159 15.76 -14.93 -4.60
C TYR A 159 16.44 -14.37 -5.87
N LEU A 160 15.80 -13.41 -6.54
CA LEU A 160 16.37 -12.76 -7.72
C LEU A 160 17.64 -11.95 -7.40
N GLN A 161 17.69 -11.29 -6.24
CA GLN A 161 18.87 -10.56 -5.80
C GLN A 161 20.06 -11.49 -5.51
N GLN A 162 19.81 -12.64 -4.89
CA GLN A 162 20.83 -13.66 -4.60
C GLN A 162 21.40 -14.26 -5.89
N GLN A 163 20.55 -14.59 -6.87
CA GLN A 163 21.02 -15.06 -8.18
C GLN A 163 21.93 -14.03 -8.87
N LYS A 164 21.54 -12.76 -8.85
CA LYS A 164 22.34 -11.68 -9.42
C LYS A 164 23.70 -11.54 -8.74
N ALA A 165 23.76 -11.65 -7.41
CA ALA A 165 25.01 -11.60 -6.66
C ALA A 165 25.93 -12.79 -6.97
N GLY A 166 25.37 -13.99 -7.16
CA GLY A 166 26.12 -15.18 -7.57
C GLY A 166 26.71 -15.08 -8.98
N MET A 167 25.97 -14.53 -9.95
CA MET A 167 26.45 -14.32 -11.32
C MET A 167 27.59 -13.29 -11.43
N VAL A 168 27.68 -12.32 -10.51
CA VAL A 168 28.76 -11.31 -10.49
C VAL A 168 30.04 -11.86 -9.85
N ALA A 169 29.95 -12.94 -9.08
CA ALA A 169 31.06 -13.52 -8.33
C ALA A 169 31.85 -14.62 -9.06
N GLU A 170 31.43 -15.07 -10.25
CA GLU A 170 32.23 -15.96 -11.10
C GLU A 170 33.31 -15.15 -11.85
N PRO A 171 34.61 -15.32 -11.56
CA PRO A 171 35.66 -14.73 -12.37
C PRO A 171 35.65 -15.43 -13.73
N SER A 172 35.74 -14.65 -14.80
CA SER A 172 35.98 -15.11 -16.17
C SER A 172 37.28 -15.91 -16.25
N GLN A 173 37.22 -17.22 -15.96
CA GLN A 173 38.28 -18.14 -16.36
C GLN A 173 38.10 -18.39 -17.84
N LEU A 174 38.79 -17.60 -18.67
CA LEU A 174 39.24 -17.96 -20.02
C LEU A 174 40.06 -16.80 -20.62
N ALA A 175 41.37 -16.92 -20.52
CA ALA A 175 42.29 -16.49 -21.57
C ALA A 175 43.45 -17.48 -21.58
N PRO A 176 43.57 -18.36 -22.59
CA PRO A 176 44.74 -19.18 -22.77
C PRO A 176 45.79 -18.42 -23.60
N GLU A 177 47.01 -18.27 -23.08
CA GLU A 177 48.26 -18.28 -23.85
C GLU A 177 49.36 -18.94 -23.02
#